data_AF-A0A9Q1JEG9-F1
#
_entry.id   AF-A0A9Q1JEG9-F1
#
_cell.length_a   1.000
_cell.length_b   1.000
_cell.length_c   1.000
_cell.angle_alpha   90.00
_cell.angle_beta   90.00
_cell.angle_gamma   90.00
#
_symmetry.space_group_name_H-M   'P 1'
#
loop_
_entity.id
_entity.type
_entity.pdbx_description
1 polymer ?
#
loop_
_entity_poly.entity_id
_entity_poly.type
_entity_poly.pdbx_seq_one_letter_code
_entity_poly.pdbx_strand_id
1 'polypeptide(L)'
;MVYFFTMFFTVIYHACDGPGLSVLCFMKYDILEYFTVFGTAISTWVTLLALGDFDEPRRSTLTMFGVLTTAVRIYQDRWGYGVYSGPIGTAVLIITLKWLQKMKEKKGLYPEKSVYTQQVGPGFCFGALALMLRFYFEV
;
A
#
# COMPACT_ATOMS: atom_id res chain seq x y z
N MET A 1 -16.04 0.00 1.10
CA MET A 1 -16.04 1.48 1.16
C MET A 1 -14.73 2.07 0.63
N VAL A 2 -13.56 1.78 1.23
CA VAL A 2 -12.27 2.37 0.80
C VAL A 2 -11.98 2.14 -0.68
N TYR A 3 -12.11 0.91 -1.19
CA TYR A 3 -11.84 0.64 -2.62
C TYR A 3 -12.75 1.42 -3.59
N PHE A 4 -14.02 1.60 -3.23
CA PHE A 4 -14.96 2.38 -4.04
C PHE A 4 -14.58 3.87 -4.03
N PHE A 5 -14.23 4.40 -2.85
CA PHE A 5 -13.69 5.76 -2.71
C PHE A 5 -12.45 5.94 -3.59
N THR A 6 -11.47 5.05 -3.48
CA THR A 6 -10.25 5.10 -4.30
C THR A 6 -10.59 5.08 -5.78
N MET A 7 -11.38 4.12 -6.25
CA MET A 7 -11.73 4.02 -7.67
C MET A 7 -12.43 5.26 -8.20
N PHE A 8 -13.37 5.84 -7.43
CA PHE A 8 -14.07 7.06 -7.81
C PHE A 8 -13.08 8.21 -8.05
N PHE A 9 -12.19 8.48 -7.10
CA PHE A 9 -11.22 9.58 -7.23
C PHE A 9 -10.16 9.30 -8.28
N THR A 10 -9.66 8.07 -8.38
CA THR A 10 -8.66 7.66 -9.38
C THR A 10 -9.20 7.82 -10.80
N VAL A 11 -10.44 7.40 -11.07
CA VAL A 11 -11.06 7.53 -12.40
C VAL A 11 -11.21 8.99 -12.77
N ILE A 12 -11.70 9.83 -11.85
CA ILE A 12 -11.92 11.25 -12.14
C ILE A 12 -10.59 11.98 -12.32
N TYR A 13 -9.58 11.67 -11.50
CA TYR A 13 -8.23 12.20 -11.63
C TYR A 13 -7.67 11.95 -13.04
N HIS A 14 -7.70 10.69 -13.51
CA HIS A 14 -7.19 10.36 -14.84
C HIS A 14 -8.08 10.86 -15.98
N ALA A 15 -9.39 11.00 -15.75
CA ALA A 15 -10.28 11.64 -16.73
C ALA A 15 -9.95 13.14 -16.89
N CYS A 16 -9.59 13.83 -15.80
CA CYS A 16 -9.18 15.24 -15.85
C CYS A 16 -7.82 15.46 -16.53
N ASP A 17 -6.89 14.51 -16.36
CA ASP A 17 -5.56 14.53 -17.00
C ASP A 17 -5.63 14.20 -18.51
N GLY A 18 -6.74 13.61 -18.96
CA GLY A 18 -6.96 13.25 -20.35
C GLY A 18 -7.11 14.47 -21.29
N PRO A 19 -6.64 14.36 -22.55
CA PRO A 19 -6.70 15.45 -23.51
C PRO A 19 -8.15 15.87 -23.80
N GLY A 20 -8.48 17.14 -23.57
CA GLY A 20 -9.79 17.74 -23.87
C GLY A 20 -10.90 17.46 -22.84
N LEU A 21 -10.61 16.74 -21.75
CA LEU A 21 -11.60 16.41 -20.70
C LEU A 21 -11.43 17.23 -19.40
N SER A 22 -10.53 18.22 -19.37
CA SER A 22 -10.32 19.09 -18.19
C SER A 22 -11.58 19.83 -17.72
N VAL A 23 -12.57 20.00 -18.60
CA VAL A 23 -13.89 20.59 -18.29
C VAL A 23 -14.73 19.71 -17.34
N LEU A 24 -14.47 18.40 -17.28
CA LEU A 24 -15.14 17.47 -16.37
C LEU A 24 -14.60 17.54 -14.95
N CYS A 25 -13.54 18.32 -14.71
CA CYS A 25 -12.91 18.44 -13.41
C CYS A 25 -13.73 19.31 -12.47
N PHE A 26 -14.56 18.68 -11.64
CA PHE A 26 -15.41 19.39 -10.65
C PHE A 26 -14.62 19.97 -9.46
N MET A 27 -13.36 19.55 -9.30
CA MET A 27 -12.48 19.94 -8.20
C MET A 27 -11.06 20.20 -8.73
N LYS A 28 -10.26 20.96 -7.97
CA LYS A 28 -8.86 21.20 -8.31
C LYS A 28 -8.10 19.89 -8.49
N TYR A 29 -7.29 19.82 -9.53
CA TYR A 29 -6.45 18.67 -9.86
C TYR A 29 -5.64 18.16 -8.66
N ASP A 30 -4.98 19.09 -7.95
CA ASP A 30 -4.17 18.75 -6.77
C ASP A 30 -4.96 18.08 -5.64
N ILE A 31 -6.27 18.32 -5.55
CA ILE A 31 -7.11 17.69 -4.53
C ILE A 31 -7.57 16.31 -5.00
N LEU A 32 -7.87 16.15 -6.29
CA LEU A 32 -8.20 14.84 -6.87
C LEU A 32 -7.04 13.87 -6.74
N GLU A 33 -5.84 14.33 -7.07
CA GLU A 33 -4.63 13.53 -6.92
C GLU A 33 -4.34 13.24 -5.43
N TYR A 34 -4.66 14.15 -4.50
CA TYR A 34 -4.56 13.88 -3.05
C TYR A 34 -5.38 12.65 -2.66
N PHE A 35 -6.66 12.66 -3.03
CA PHE A 35 -7.58 11.58 -2.68
C PHE A 35 -7.26 10.28 -3.40
N THR A 36 -6.76 10.34 -4.63
CA THR A 36 -6.26 9.16 -5.37
C THR A 36 -5.10 8.50 -4.64
N VAL A 37 -4.08 9.26 -4.27
CA VAL A 37 -2.90 8.74 -3.55
C VAL A 37 -3.30 8.24 -2.15
N PHE A 38 -4.11 9.01 -1.43
CA PHE A 38 -4.60 8.65 -0.10
C PHE A 38 -5.46 7.38 -0.10
N GLY A 39 -6.42 7.31 -1.02
CA GLY A 39 -7.26 6.14 -1.20
C GLY A 39 -6.44 4.89 -1.55
N THR A 40 -5.47 5.03 -2.46
CA THR A 40 -4.59 3.92 -2.87
C THR A 40 -3.73 3.42 -1.71
N ALA A 41 -3.13 4.33 -0.95
CA ALA A 41 -2.32 3.99 0.22
C ALA A 41 -3.14 3.30 1.33
N ILE A 42 -4.34 3.81 1.64
CA ILE A 42 -5.22 3.16 2.63
C ILE A 42 -5.74 1.82 2.11
N SER A 43 -6.10 1.71 0.83
CA SER A 43 -6.53 0.46 0.22
C SER A 43 -5.45 -0.61 0.34
N THR A 44 -4.19 -0.22 0.13
CA THR A 44 -3.03 -1.08 0.36
C THR A 44 -2.93 -1.47 1.83
N TRP A 45 -2.99 -0.49 2.74
CA TRP A 45 -2.92 -0.73 4.19
C TRP A 45 -3.99 -1.70 4.71
N VAL A 46 -5.26 -1.49 4.37
CA VAL A 46 -6.36 -2.37 4.83
C VAL A 46 -6.25 -3.78 4.24
N THR A 47 -5.73 -3.91 3.02
CA THR A 47 -5.44 -5.22 2.41
C THR A 47 -4.37 -5.95 3.21
N LEU A 48 -3.32 -5.26 3.64
CA LEU A 48 -2.26 -5.83 4.47
C LEU A 48 -2.74 -6.26 5.85
N LEU A 49 -3.61 -5.46 6.48
CA LEU A 49 -4.24 -5.84 7.74
C LEU A 49 -5.16 -7.05 7.59
N ALA A 50 -5.87 -7.17 6.46
CA ALA A 50 -6.67 -8.35 6.16
C ALA A 50 -5.80 -9.60 5.96
N LEU A 51 -4.67 -9.48 5.25
CA LEU A 51 -3.70 -10.58 5.08
C LEU A 51 -3.00 -10.97 6.39
N GLY A 52 -2.81 -10.00 7.29
CA GLY A 52 -2.18 -10.21 8.60
C GLY A 52 -3.06 -10.98 9.59
N ASP A 53 -4.34 -11.19 9.27
CA ASP A 53 -5.31 -11.92 10.07
C ASP A 53 -5.25 -11.55 11.56
N PHE A 54 -5.54 -10.26 11.81
CA PHE A 54 -5.60 -9.68 13.15
C PHE A 54 -7.03 -9.70 13.67
N ASP A 55 -7.19 -10.15 14.91
CA ASP A 55 -8.46 -10.07 15.63
C ASP A 55 -8.81 -8.63 16.05
N GLU A 56 -10.10 -8.40 16.25
CA GLU A 56 -10.62 -7.19 16.88
C GLU A 56 -10.29 -7.19 18.39
N PRO A 57 -9.92 -6.05 19.03
CA PRO A 57 -9.92 -4.66 18.56
C PRO A 57 -8.64 -4.22 17.83
N ARG A 58 -7.65 -5.11 17.71
CA ARG A 58 -6.31 -4.75 17.23
C ARG A 58 -6.34 -4.30 15.77
N ARG A 59 -7.16 -4.97 14.95
CA ARG A 59 -7.36 -4.63 13.54
C ARG A 59 -7.94 -3.23 13.35
N SER A 60 -8.97 -2.83 14.10
CA SER A 60 -9.53 -1.48 14.02
C SER A 60 -8.52 -0.42 14.45
N THR A 61 -7.81 -0.65 15.56
CA THR A 61 -6.77 0.29 16.03
C THR A 61 -5.66 0.48 14.99
N LEU A 62 -5.16 -0.61 14.39
CA LEU A 62 -4.16 -0.54 13.32
C LEU A 62 -4.70 0.11 12.05
N THR A 63 -5.99 -0.10 11.74
CA THR A 63 -6.65 0.55 10.61
C THR A 63 -6.69 2.06 10.82
N MET A 64 -7.18 2.53 11.96
CA MET A 64 -7.22 3.96 12.28
C MET A 64 -5.83 4.58 12.34
N PHE A 65 -4.86 3.89 12.94
CA PHE A 65 -3.48 4.34 12.95
C PHE A 65 -2.92 4.51 11.53
N GLY A 66 -3.17 3.55 10.64
CA GLY A 66 -2.79 3.65 9.23
C GLY A 66 -3.44 4.83 8.53
N VAL A 67 -4.76 5.00 8.69
CA VAL A 67 -5.49 6.13 8.09
C VAL A 67 -4.90 7.48 8.52
N LEU A 68 -4.67 7.69 9.82
CA LEU A 68 -4.12 8.94 10.35
C LEU A 68 -2.68 9.19 9.89
N THR A 69 -1.83 8.17 9.95
CA THR A 69 -0.43 8.30 9.53
C THR A 69 -0.31 8.54 8.03
N THR A 70 -1.10 7.84 7.20
CA THR A 70 -1.16 8.07 5.75
C THR A 70 -1.64 9.48 5.43
N ALA A 71 -2.65 10.00 6.12
CA ALA A 71 -3.14 11.37 5.92
C ALA A 71 -2.04 12.42 6.15
N VAL A 72 -1.30 12.29 7.27
CA VAL A 72 -0.21 13.19 7.63
C VAL A 72 0.95 13.06 6.64
N ARG A 73 1.33 11.84 6.26
CA ARG A 73 2.46 11.62 5.35
C ARG A 73 2.21 12.21 3.96
N ILE A 74 1.01 12.02 3.42
CA ILE A 74 0.65 12.59 2.11
C ILE A 74 0.56 14.12 2.17
N TYR A 75 0.12 14.67 3.29
CA TYR A 75 0.12 16.12 3.47
C TYR A 75 1.54 16.71 3.51
N GLN A 76 2.48 16.01 4.15
CA GLN A 76 3.89 16.44 4.23
C GLN A 76 4.61 16.34 2.89
N ASP A 77 4.44 15.20 2.20
CA ASP A 77 5.04 14.96 0.91
C ASP A 77 4.21 13.91 0.16
N ARG A 78 3.43 14.36 -0.82
CA ARG A 78 2.58 13.46 -1.61
C ARG A 78 3.37 12.53 -2.52
N TRP A 79 4.54 12.98 -2.97
CA TRP A 79 5.42 12.21 -3.85
C TRP A 79 6.45 11.39 -3.07
N GLY A 80 6.57 11.66 -1.77
CA GLY A 80 7.53 11.03 -0.89
C GLY A 80 7.38 9.53 -0.79
N TYR A 81 8.52 8.82 -0.87
CA TYR A 81 8.64 7.37 -0.70
C TYR A 81 7.91 6.85 0.55
N GLY A 82 7.79 7.67 1.60
CA GLY A 82 7.16 7.36 2.88
C GLY A 82 5.68 6.93 2.80
N VAL A 83 4.95 7.39 1.79
CA VAL A 83 3.51 7.11 1.64
C VAL A 83 3.26 5.63 1.35
N TYR A 84 4.07 5.02 0.47
CA TYR A 84 3.93 3.62 0.06
C TYR A 84 4.88 2.68 0.80
N SER A 85 6.09 3.14 1.17
CA SER A 85 7.05 2.33 1.93
C SER A 85 6.59 2.02 3.35
N GLY A 86 5.79 2.89 3.98
CA GLY A 86 5.20 2.63 5.30
C GLY A 86 4.32 1.37 5.32
N PRO A 87 3.28 1.29 4.48
CA PRO A 87 2.49 0.08 4.31
C PRO A 87 3.32 -1.15 3.94
N ILE A 88 4.22 -1.04 2.95
CA ILE A 88 5.04 -2.17 2.51
C ILE A 88 5.97 -2.67 3.63
N GLY A 89 6.67 -1.79 4.34
CA GLY A 89 7.53 -2.15 5.46
C GLY A 89 6.74 -2.82 6.58
N THR A 90 5.54 -2.32 6.87
CA THR A 90 4.66 -2.94 7.87
C THR A 90 4.20 -4.33 7.42
N ALA A 91 3.88 -4.53 6.14
CA ALA A 91 3.55 -5.85 5.58
C ALA A 91 4.66 -6.86 5.83
N VAL A 92 5.90 -6.49 5.48
CA VAL A 92 7.08 -7.34 5.64
C VAL A 92 7.28 -7.68 7.11
N LEU A 93 7.13 -6.71 8.02
CA LEU A 93 7.22 -6.95 9.46
C LEU A 93 6.15 -7.93 9.94
N ILE A 94 4.89 -7.76 9.55
CA ILE A 94 3.77 -8.62 9.96
C ILE A 94 4.00 -10.06 9.49
N ILE A 95 4.36 -10.24 8.22
CA ILE A 95 4.63 -11.56 7.64
C ILE A 95 5.80 -12.23 8.36
N THR A 96 6.88 -11.49 8.59
CA THR A 96 8.07 -11.98 9.30
C THR A 96 7.72 -12.41 10.73
N LEU A 97 6.95 -11.61 11.46
CA LEU A 97 6.52 -11.94 12.82
C LEU A 97 5.64 -13.19 12.86
N LYS A 98 4.67 -13.32 11.95
CA LYS A 98 3.81 -14.52 11.87
C LYS A 98 4.61 -15.78 11.53
N TRP A 99 5.59 -15.67 10.63
CA TRP A 99 6.48 -16.77 10.30
C TRP A 99 7.35 -17.17 11.50
N LEU A 100 7.91 -16.20 12.22
CA LEU A 100 8.68 -16.45 13.44
C LEU A 100 7.84 -17.12 14.52
N GLN A 101 6.60 -16.67 14.73
CA GLN A 101 5.67 -17.31 15.67
C GLN A 101 5.40 -18.77 15.29
N LYS A 102 5.09 -19.03 14.01
CA LYS A 102 4.80 -20.37 13.52
C LYS A 102 6.03 -21.30 13.52
N MET A 103 7.23 -20.75 13.26
CA MET A 103 8.49 -21.49 13.40
C MET A 103 8.74 -21.90 14.86
N LYS A 104 8.44 -21.01 15.81
CA LYS A 104 8.57 -21.29 17.24
C LYS A 104 7.60 -22.39 17.70
N GLU A 105 6.35 -22.35 17.24
CA GLU A 105 5.33 -23.37 17.53
C GLU A 105 5.68 -24.73 16.93
N LYS A 106 6.09 -24.77 15.66
CA LYS A 106 6.46 -26.02 14.97
C LYS A 106 7.87 -26.54 15.32
N LYS A 107 8.69 -25.76 16.02
CA LYS A 107 10.13 -26.01 16.24
C LYS A 107 10.86 -26.39 14.94
N GLY A 108 10.54 -25.71 13.84
CA GLY A 108 11.06 -26.02 12.51
C GLY A 108 10.95 -24.83 11.56
N LEU A 109 11.61 -24.92 10.40
CA LEU A 109 11.63 -23.84 9.41
C LEU A 109 10.25 -23.67 8.74
N TYR A 110 9.78 -22.43 8.63
CA TYR A 110 8.52 -22.06 7.98
C TYR A 110 8.70 -20.69 7.29
N PRO A 111 8.16 -20.46 6.09
CA PRO A 111 7.38 -21.38 5.25
C PRO A 111 8.24 -22.45 4.55
N GLU A 112 7.59 -23.35 3.83
CA GLU A 112 8.24 -24.42 3.07
C GLU A 112 9.16 -23.85 1.96
N LYS A 113 10.23 -24.55 1.61
CA LYS A 113 11.25 -24.04 0.66
C LYS A 113 10.66 -23.68 -0.71
N SER A 114 9.61 -24.37 -1.16
CA SER A 114 8.92 -24.06 -2.43
C SER A 114 8.19 -22.72 -2.40
N VAL A 115 7.59 -22.34 -1.25
CA VAL A 115 6.93 -21.05 -1.08
C VAL A 115 7.94 -19.91 -1.13
N TYR A 116 9.13 -20.14 -0.56
CA TYR A 116 10.23 -19.17 -0.61
C TYR A 116 10.69 -18.90 -2.05
N THR A 117 10.81 -19.95 -2.87
CA THR A 117 11.27 -19.81 -4.26
C THR A 117 10.16 -19.39 -5.24
N GLN A 118 8.91 -19.79 -5.01
CA GLN A 118 7.80 -19.50 -5.95
C GLN A 118 7.07 -18.18 -5.66
N GLN A 119 7.06 -17.70 -4.42
CA GLN A 119 6.30 -16.49 -4.06
C GLN A 119 7.20 -15.37 -3.58
N VAL A 120 8.10 -15.66 -2.64
CA VAL A 120 8.95 -14.64 -2.01
C VAL A 120 10.04 -14.15 -2.97
N GLY A 121 10.71 -15.07 -3.65
CA GLY A 121 11.75 -14.74 -4.63
C GLY A 121 11.23 -13.82 -5.76
N PRO A 122 10.18 -14.21 -6.50
CA PRO A 122 9.61 -13.37 -7.54
C PRO A 122 9.11 -12.04 -6.99
N GLY A 123 8.44 -12.04 -5.83
CA GLY A 123 7.98 -10.82 -5.17
C GLY A 123 9.12 -9.83 -4.86
N PHE A 124 10.25 -10.34 -4.36
CA PHE A 124 11.44 -9.52 -4.12
C PHE A 124 12.04 -8.98 -5.42
N CYS A 125 12.15 -9.81 -6.47
CA CYS A 125 12.63 -9.38 -7.78
C CYS A 125 11.74 -8.29 -8.39
N PHE A 126 10.42 -8.46 -8.37
CA PHE A 126 9.48 -7.45 -8.87
C PHE A 126 9.51 -6.18 -8.04
N GLY A 127 9.62 -6.29 -6.71
CA GLY A 127 9.76 -5.13 -5.82
C GLY A 127 11.05 -4.34 -6.09
N ALA A 128 12.18 -5.05 -6.27
CA ALA A 128 13.46 -4.44 -6.62
C ALA A 128 13.41 -3.77 -8.01
N LEU A 129 12.80 -4.43 -8.99
CA LEU A 129 12.59 -3.87 -10.33
C LEU A 129 11.73 -2.61 -10.27
N ALA A 130 10.63 -2.61 -9.51
CA ALA A 130 9.76 -1.46 -9.35
C ALA A 130 10.49 -0.26 -8.73
N LEU A 131 11.33 -0.50 -7.70
CA LEU A 131 12.20 0.53 -7.12
C LEU A 131 13.20 1.07 -8.15
N MET A 132 13.87 0.20 -8.90
CA MET A 132 14.85 0.58 -9.92
C MET A 132 14.23 1.42 -11.03
N LEU A 133 13.09 0.99 -11.58
CA LEU A 133 12.37 1.74 -12.61
C LEU A 133 11.97 3.12 -12.10
N ARG A 134 11.51 3.21 -10.85
CA ARG A 134 11.13 4.49 -10.25
C ARG A 134 12.32 5.44 -10.12
N PHE A 135 13.47 4.96 -9.63
CA PHE A 135 14.70 5.76 -9.60
C PHE A 135 15.19 6.17 -10.99
N TYR A 136 14.97 5.32 -12.00
CA TYR A 136 15.39 5.62 -13.36
C TYR A 136 14.52 6.70 -14.02
N PHE A 137 13.22 6.72 -13.77
CA PHE A 137 12.28 7.67 -14.38
C PHE A 137 12.01 8.95 -13.56
N GLU A 138 12.40 8.99 -12.27
CA GLU A 138 12.34 10.20 -11.43
C GLU A 138 13.63 11.07 -11.51
N VAL A 139 14.53 10.82 -12.48
CA VAL A 139 15.73 11.65 -12.78
C VAL A 139 15.45 12.66 -13.89
#